data_AF-A0ABD3R6S0-F1
#
_entry.id   AF-A0ABD3R6S0-F1
#
_cell.length_a   1.000
_cell.length_b   1.000
_cell.length_c   1.000
_cell.angle_alpha   90.00
_cell.angle_beta   90.00
_cell.angle_gamma   90.00
#
_symmetry.space_group_name_H-M   'P 1'
#
loop_
_entity.id
_entity.type
_entity.pdbx_description
1 polymer ?
#
loop_
_entity_poly.entity_id
_entity_poly.type
_entity_poly.pdbx_seq_one_letter_code
_entity_poly.pdbx_strand_id
1 'polypeptide(L)'
;MTTLRPRSGGGSSFMRRLVSDRIKQTARHRPEERYHYRCPFRSSSSSSSSSSSSSSSYHDDDDDDDDATTSTPVVGSTISPIRTTLALSVHFRHPSLGMKDYEILSRATAFLLGVDPPEPNDVDARAADADAGVRMDKDGTSPPSPSSFPHLRENMHLRNELLRRQDYRYDPASGPRRMPHQLNWLEFCPPAFRPRVHVVASSHVISPWLWPKYYGQDWLRVVGSEHVRYSLEVWGGGGDGGGGGVDNIDHDGRLRGDYRPLAKFALSPYPLHHPGGMDLAVIHLKDEDEALRLMTKLGISSLHLPSMHELEASADEPVFVPGERVVFQGFEVREANMADRENFIDDEDGASREDSGGDDMRSFHPYSSLGVLAAASPDRFLARTQAGPLPEGLCGGPAIKLPGATASVDDGMTVSAPLILQGVVEGIVPTNHESRELAGLASFLPSYRVREFVDYAERIMLERIIDKDLFAKVVDLKEKKVRRGTAFGTGRGSLVHELNYDEIDAHDDVEDDKDDDELTDDPSLQASLEGTSEESDTPRIDREYREIIASLRENHTPEEVDAILATVEREREEVIQIMETEGGDMDDVIEIVRRKTYEKKDQILEEIAKEMMAQKQAEGDIESPKDSKLS
;
A
#
# COMPACT_ATOMS: atom_id res chain seq x y z
N MET A 1 1.50 28.22 68.30
CA MET A 1 0.90 27.52 67.16
C MET A 1 1.47 28.15 65.90
N THR A 2 2.43 27.47 65.31
CA THR A 2 3.41 28.04 64.37
C THR A 2 3.06 27.60 62.96
N THR A 3 2.82 28.58 62.09
CA THR A 3 2.46 28.41 60.68
C THR A 3 3.70 28.05 59.85
N LEU A 4 3.66 26.91 59.16
CA LEU A 4 4.70 26.45 58.24
C LEU A 4 4.43 26.96 56.82
N ARG A 5 5.40 27.68 56.25
CA ARG A 5 5.51 27.96 54.81
C ARG A 5 6.15 26.77 54.09
N PRO A 6 5.74 26.41 52.86
CA PRO A 6 6.45 25.42 52.07
C PRO A 6 7.69 26.04 51.41
N ARG A 7 8.84 25.36 51.56
CA ARG A 7 10.08 25.66 50.85
C ARG A 7 9.96 25.15 49.41
N SER A 8 10.08 26.07 48.45
CA SER A 8 10.45 25.78 47.08
C SER A 8 11.96 25.47 47.01
N GLY A 9 12.33 24.45 46.24
CA GLY A 9 13.72 24.25 45.82
C GLY A 9 14.16 22.79 45.71
N GLY A 10 14.52 22.36 44.50
CA GLY A 10 15.58 21.36 44.34
C GLY A 10 15.21 19.96 43.83
N GLY A 11 14.13 19.77 43.07
CA GLY A 11 13.75 18.43 42.55
C GLY A 11 14.11 18.11 41.09
N SER A 12 14.43 19.11 40.25
CA SER A 12 14.45 18.93 38.78
C SER A 12 15.81 18.48 38.20
N SER A 13 16.90 18.53 38.96
CA SER A 13 18.24 18.16 38.48
C SER A 13 18.54 16.66 38.65
N PHE A 14 18.01 16.04 39.71
CA PHE A 14 18.34 14.65 40.06
C PHE A 14 17.64 13.62 39.15
N MET A 15 16.41 13.89 38.72
CA MET A 15 15.68 13.05 37.75
C MET A 15 16.28 13.11 36.33
N ARG A 16 16.94 14.22 35.94
CA ARG A 16 17.60 14.34 34.62
C ARG A 16 18.82 13.42 34.48
N ARG A 17 19.58 13.22 35.57
CA ARG A 17 20.67 12.23 35.59
C ARG A 17 20.13 10.81 35.60
N LEU A 18 19.10 10.50 36.38
CA LEU A 18 18.56 9.14 36.46
C LEU A 18 17.92 8.63 35.16
N VAL A 19 17.30 9.49 34.34
CA VAL A 19 16.72 9.09 33.05
C VAL A 19 17.79 9.00 31.95
N SER A 20 18.71 9.97 31.87
CA SER A 20 19.85 9.90 30.92
C SER A 20 20.79 8.75 31.25
N ASP A 21 21.07 8.50 32.52
CA ASP A 21 21.92 7.39 32.97
C ASP A 21 21.18 6.04 32.92
N ARG A 22 19.84 5.96 33.06
CA ARG A 22 19.10 4.70 32.82
C ARG A 22 19.06 4.31 31.35
N ILE A 23 18.81 5.27 30.45
CA ILE A 23 18.88 5.01 28.99
C ILE A 23 20.29 4.60 28.59
N LYS A 24 21.34 5.15 29.24
CA LYS A 24 22.74 4.78 29.02
C LYS A 24 23.17 3.48 29.73
N GLN A 25 22.57 3.12 30.88
CA GLN A 25 22.92 1.91 31.65
C GLN A 25 22.21 0.66 31.13
N THR A 26 20.98 0.74 30.60
CA THR A 26 20.37 -0.40 29.91
C THR A 26 21.04 -0.70 28.57
N ALA A 27 21.76 0.26 27.98
CA ALA A 27 22.67 0.03 26.86
C ALA A 27 24.05 -0.53 27.27
N ARG A 28 24.41 -0.51 28.57
CA ARG A 28 25.74 -0.92 29.08
C ARG A 28 25.74 -2.11 30.04
N HIS A 29 24.59 -2.66 30.41
CA HIS A 29 24.53 -3.88 31.21
C HIS A 29 23.61 -4.94 30.59
N ARG A 30 24.09 -5.56 29.51
CA ARG A 30 24.08 -7.03 29.41
C ARG A 30 25.42 -7.55 29.94
N PRO A 31 25.48 -8.73 30.57
CA PRO A 31 26.75 -9.44 30.65
C PRO A 31 27.19 -9.69 29.20
N GLU A 32 28.37 -9.19 28.86
CA GLU A 32 29.06 -9.48 27.62
C GLU A 32 29.28 -11.00 27.49
N GLU A 33 28.39 -11.73 26.83
CA GLU A 33 28.84 -12.81 25.96
C GLU A 33 29.37 -12.14 24.69
N ARG A 34 30.65 -11.73 24.74
CA ARG A 34 31.43 -11.36 23.56
C ARG A 34 31.52 -12.58 22.66
N TYR A 35 30.61 -12.72 21.71
CA TYR A 35 30.86 -13.52 20.53
C TYR A 35 31.80 -12.72 19.62
N HIS A 36 33.10 -12.97 19.78
CA HIS A 36 34.08 -12.59 18.79
C HIS A 36 33.69 -13.26 17.47
N TYR A 37 33.16 -12.47 16.54
CA TYR A 37 33.18 -12.80 15.12
C TYR A 37 34.64 -12.83 14.67
N ARG A 38 35.31 -13.98 14.83
CA ARG A 38 36.48 -14.31 14.02
C ARG A 38 35.97 -15.00 12.76
N CYS A 39 35.84 -14.24 11.68
CA CYS A 39 35.92 -14.83 10.35
C CYS A 39 37.28 -15.56 10.25
N PRO A 40 37.33 -16.83 9.82
CA PRO A 40 38.60 -17.44 9.45
C PRO A 40 39.11 -16.71 8.21
N PHE A 41 40.16 -15.91 8.41
CA PHE A 41 41.02 -15.39 7.35
C PHE A 41 41.51 -16.59 6.53
N ARG A 42 40.95 -16.78 5.33
CA ARG A 42 41.57 -17.60 4.30
C ARG A 42 42.69 -16.76 3.71
N SER A 43 43.92 -17.02 4.12
CA SER A 43 45.11 -16.46 3.53
C SER A 43 45.30 -17.02 2.12
N SER A 44 44.84 -16.30 1.09
CA SER A 44 45.36 -16.43 -0.26
C SER A 44 46.65 -15.64 -0.35
N SER A 45 47.77 -16.33 -0.14
CA SER A 45 49.09 -15.82 -0.48
C SER A 45 49.23 -15.74 -2.01
N SER A 46 49.06 -14.55 -2.58
CA SER A 46 49.50 -14.23 -3.92
C SER A 46 50.98 -13.83 -3.88
N SER A 47 51.85 -14.82 -4.07
CA SER A 47 53.25 -14.56 -4.42
C SER A 47 53.32 -14.23 -5.91
N SER A 48 53.56 -12.96 -6.20
CA SER A 48 54.04 -12.49 -7.50
C SER A 48 55.50 -12.90 -7.68
N SER A 49 55.77 -13.73 -8.69
CA SER A 49 57.12 -13.91 -9.22
C SER A 49 57.07 -13.95 -10.74
N SER A 50 57.63 -12.91 -11.34
CA SER A 50 58.03 -12.82 -12.74
C SER A 50 59.24 -13.72 -13.01
N SER A 51 59.24 -14.47 -14.12
CA SER A 51 60.35 -14.52 -15.11
C SER A 51 60.25 -15.70 -16.10
N SER A 52 60.35 -15.33 -17.39
CA SER A 52 61.10 -15.98 -18.50
C SER A 52 60.79 -17.41 -18.95
N SER A 53 60.18 -17.49 -20.13
CA SER A 53 60.56 -18.27 -21.32
C SER A 53 61.64 -19.36 -21.23
N SER A 54 61.27 -20.59 -21.62
CA SER A 54 62.07 -21.43 -22.52
C SER A 54 61.25 -22.62 -23.06
N SER A 55 61.47 -22.88 -24.35
CA SER A 55 60.91 -23.90 -25.26
C SER A 55 61.32 -25.35 -24.95
N SER A 56 60.44 -26.32 -25.24
CA SER A 56 60.72 -27.75 -25.58
C SER A 56 59.38 -28.51 -25.62
N SER A 57 58.75 -28.76 -26.79
CA SER A 57 58.86 -29.93 -27.68
C SER A 57 58.46 -31.30 -27.10
N TYR A 58 57.45 -31.91 -27.76
CA TYR A 58 57.07 -33.33 -27.91
C TYR A 58 56.09 -34.03 -26.93
N HIS A 59 55.24 -34.85 -27.58
CA HIS A 59 54.24 -35.88 -27.17
C HIS A 59 52.83 -35.38 -26.84
N ASP A 60 51.83 -35.61 -27.72
CA ASP A 60 51.19 -36.87 -28.19
C ASP A 60 50.31 -37.50 -27.09
N ASP A 61 49.03 -37.60 -27.44
CA ASP A 61 47.98 -38.50 -26.95
C ASP A 61 47.69 -38.52 -25.44
N ASP A 62 46.56 -37.93 -25.05
CA ASP A 62 45.56 -38.63 -24.24
C ASP A 62 44.22 -37.86 -24.28
N ASP A 63 43.19 -38.59 -24.70
CA ASP A 63 41.77 -38.26 -24.66
C ASP A 63 41.31 -38.17 -23.20
N ASP A 64 41.04 -36.97 -22.69
CA ASP A 64 40.23 -36.79 -21.49
C ASP A 64 39.12 -35.78 -21.80
N ASP A 65 37.91 -36.34 -21.95
CA ASP A 65 36.61 -35.66 -21.95
C ASP A 65 36.40 -34.95 -20.60
N ASP A 66 37.08 -33.82 -20.38
CA ASP A 66 36.75 -32.89 -19.31
C ASP A 66 35.45 -32.16 -19.72
N ASP A 67 34.34 -32.70 -19.22
CA ASP A 67 33.00 -32.11 -19.14
C ASP A 67 33.05 -30.83 -18.29
N ALA A 68 33.70 -29.81 -18.85
CA ALA A 68 33.70 -28.45 -18.36
C ALA A 68 32.26 -27.97 -18.50
N THR A 69 31.51 -28.11 -17.40
CA THR A 69 30.25 -27.42 -17.14
C THR A 69 30.50 -25.92 -17.21
N THR A 70 30.56 -25.39 -18.44
CA THR A 70 30.51 -23.98 -18.76
C THR A 70 29.18 -23.48 -18.21
N SER A 71 29.21 -23.05 -16.96
CA SER A 71 28.14 -22.27 -16.34
C SER A 71 28.03 -21.00 -17.16
N THR A 72 27.14 -21.03 -18.15
CA THR A 72 26.79 -19.85 -18.93
C THR A 72 26.41 -18.77 -17.93
N PRO A 73 27.03 -17.58 -17.99
CA PRO A 73 26.72 -16.50 -17.07
C PRO A 73 25.23 -16.20 -17.26
N VAL A 74 24.44 -16.56 -16.25
CA VAL A 74 23.01 -16.26 -16.22
C VAL A 74 22.94 -14.75 -16.36
N VAL A 75 22.42 -14.27 -17.49
CA VAL A 75 22.14 -12.85 -17.73
C VAL A 75 21.03 -12.47 -16.75
N GLY A 76 21.44 -12.17 -15.52
CA GLY A 76 20.56 -11.81 -14.44
C GLY A 76 19.91 -10.48 -14.80
N SER A 77 18.59 -10.40 -14.71
CA SER A 77 17.91 -9.12 -14.67
C SER A 77 18.53 -8.29 -13.55
N THR A 78 19.19 -7.19 -13.89
CA THR A 78 19.87 -6.30 -12.94
C THR A 78 18.83 -5.48 -12.17
N ILE A 79 18.06 -6.14 -11.30
CA ILE A 79 17.10 -5.46 -10.43
C ILE A 79 17.90 -4.76 -9.33
N SER A 80 17.91 -3.44 -9.33
CA SER A 80 18.72 -2.68 -8.39
C SER A 80 17.98 -2.38 -7.09
N PRO A 81 18.54 -2.69 -5.90
CA PRO A 81 17.88 -2.40 -4.62
C PRO A 81 17.67 -0.90 -4.40
N ILE A 82 18.55 -0.04 -4.95
CA ILE A 82 18.38 1.42 -4.86
C ILE A 82 17.25 1.96 -5.74
N ARG A 83 16.68 1.12 -6.62
CA ARG A 83 15.54 1.46 -7.49
C ARG A 83 14.22 0.87 -7.00
N THR A 84 14.24 -0.07 -6.07
CA THR A 84 13.06 -0.81 -5.62
C THR A 84 12.78 -0.65 -4.14
N THR A 85 13.78 -0.22 -3.35
CA THR A 85 13.67 -0.11 -1.90
C THR A 85 14.04 1.27 -1.41
N LEU A 86 13.53 1.61 -0.22
CA LEU A 86 13.67 2.89 0.44
C LEU A 86 14.17 2.68 1.87
N ALA A 87 15.05 3.56 2.33
CA ALA A 87 15.54 3.53 3.71
C ALA A 87 14.49 4.20 4.62
N LEU A 88 13.93 3.44 5.54
CA LEU A 88 12.90 3.90 6.47
C LEU A 88 13.54 4.28 7.80
N SER A 89 13.28 5.50 8.25
CA SER A 89 13.63 5.97 9.60
C SER A 89 12.39 6.38 10.38
N VAL A 90 12.32 5.91 11.62
CA VAL A 90 11.29 6.26 12.60
C VAL A 90 11.95 7.15 13.64
N HIS A 91 11.41 8.35 13.80
CA HIS A 91 11.90 9.35 14.73
C HIS A 91 10.89 9.49 15.86
N PHE A 92 11.33 9.57 17.11
CA PHE A 92 10.42 9.77 18.24
C PHE A 92 10.83 10.96 19.09
N ARG A 93 9.83 11.58 19.71
CA ARG A 93 10.01 12.64 20.69
C ARG A 93 8.94 12.51 21.76
N HIS A 94 9.37 12.33 23.00
CA HIS A 94 8.47 12.28 24.16
C HIS A 94 8.83 13.37 25.18
N PRO A 95 8.11 14.51 25.19
CA PRO A 95 8.46 15.65 26.05
C PRO A 95 8.50 15.32 27.54
N SER A 96 7.62 14.45 28.05
CA SER A 96 7.63 14.06 29.46
C SER A 96 8.84 13.21 29.87
N LEU A 97 9.52 12.58 28.91
CA LEU A 97 10.81 11.90 29.12
C LEU A 97 11.99 12.90 29.11
N GLY A 98 11.71 14.19 28.92
CA GLY A 98 12.71 15.26 28.87
C GLY A 98 13.34 15.46 27.49
N MET A 99 12.82 14.83 26.44
CA MET A 99 13.32 14.98 25.07
C MET A 99 12.98 16.37 24.51
N LYS A 100 14.01 17.06 24.02
CA LYS A 100 13.86 18.38 23.37
C LYS A 100 13.59 18.25 21.88
N ASP A 101 14.27 17.31 21.23
CA ASP A 101 14.26 17.09 19.81
C ASP A 101 13.83 15.65 19.48
N TYR A 102 13.67 15.37 18.20
CA TYR A 102 13.39 14.02 17.72
C TYR A 102 14.69 13.23 17.67
N GLU A 103 14.65 11.99 18.14
CA GLU A 103 15.74 11.02 18.06
C GLU A 103 15.32 9.82 17.21
N ILE A 104 16.28 9.06 16.67
CA ILE A 104 15.97 7.85 15.90
C ILE A 104 15.50 6.76 16.85
N LEU A 105 14.27 6.31 16.66
CA LEU A 105 13.68 5.18 17.35
C LEU A 105 14.11 3.86 16.72
N SER A 106 13.96 3.74 15.40
CA SER A 106 14.22 2.53 14.63
C SER A 106 14.52 2.87 13.17
N ARG A 107 15.16 1.92 12.48
CA ARG A 107 15.52 2.01 11.07
C ARG A 107 15.33 0.66 10.41
N ALA A 108 14.81 0.65 9.20
CA ALA A 108 14.70 -0.57 8.41
C ALA A 108 14.51 -0.26 6.91
N THR A 109 14.00 -1.24 6.19
CA THR A 109 13.67 -1.16 4.77
C THR A 109 12.16 -0.94 4.60
N ALA A 110 11.79 -0.15 3.61
CA ALA A 110 10.44 -0.08 3.06
C ALA A 110 10.49 -0.14 1.53
N PHE A 111 9.34 -0.28 0.88
CA PHE A 111 9.23 -0.20 -0.58
C PHE A 111 7.86 0.35 -0.98
N LEU A 112 7.74 0.76 -2.24
CA LEU A 112 6.48 1.22 -2.82
C LEU A 112 5.75 0.06 -3.47
N LEU A 113 4.48 -0.08 -3.15
CA LEU A 113 3.57 -1.02 -3.77
C LEU A 113 2.52 -0.26 -4.58
N GLY A 114 2.40 -0.55 -5.89
CA GLY A 114 1.37 0.06 -6.73
C GLY A 114 -0.03 -0.37 -6.30
N VAL A 115 -0.95 0.59 -6.18
CA VAL A 115 -2.37 0.31 -5.89
C VAL A 115 -3.07 -0.24 -7.13
N ASP A 116 -2.73 0.33 -8.27
CA ASP A 116 -3.26 -0.06 -9.56
C ASP A 116 -2.45 -1.22 -10.16
N PRO A 117 -3.11 -2.09 -10.95
CA PRO A 117 -2.38 -3.05 -11.75
C PRO A 117 -1.39 -2.34 -12.68
N PRO A 118 -0.31 -3.01 -13.09
CA PRO A 118 0.58 -2.46 -14.11
C PRO A 118 -0.26 -2.17 -15.36
N GLU A 119 -0.06 -0.99 -15.95
CA GLU A 119 -0.65 -0.71 -17.25
C GLU A 119 -0.20 -1.81 -18.22
N PRO A 120 -1.14 -2.44 -18.97
CA PRO A 120 -0.74 -3.39 -19.98
C PRO A 120 0.24 -2.69 -20.90
N ASN A 121 1.44 -3.27 -21.07
CA ASN A 121 2.46 -2.67 -21.93
C ASN A 121 1.81 -2.35 -23.28
N ASP A 122 2.05 -1.15 -23.84
CA ASP A 122 1.53 -0.74 -25.16
C ASP A 122 1.80 -1.80 -26.27
N VAL A 123 2.81 -2.65 -26.06
CA VAL A 123 3.17 -3.77 -26.92
C VAL A 123 2.08 -4.85 -26.94
N ASP A 124 1.51 -5.20 -25.78
CA ASP A 124 0.45 -6.21 -25.68
C ASP A 124 -0.87 -5.66 -26.21
N ALA A 125 -1.14 -4.37 -25.98
CA ALA A 125 -2.30 -3.70 -26.57
C ALA A 125 -2.22 -3.68 -28.11
N ARG A 126 -1.03 -3.44 -28.68
CA ARG A 126 -0.79 -3.51 -30.13
C ARG A 126 -0.85 -4.93 -30.68
N ALA A 127 -0.42 -5.93 -29.92
CA ALA A 127 -0.53 -7.33 -30.32
C ALA A 127 -1.99 -7.80 -30.34
N ALA A 128 -2.79 -7.41 -29.34
CA ALA A 128 -4.22 -7.69 -29.31
C ALA A 128 -4.99 -6.99 -30.43
N ASP A 129 -4.66 -5.72 -30.73
CA ASP A 129 -5.23 -5.00 -31.87
C ASP A 129 -4.74 -5.55 -33.23
N ALA A 130 -3.53 -6.10 -33.30
CA ALA A 130 -3.01 -6.75 -34.51
C ALA A 130 -3.68 -8.11 -34.78
N ASP A 131 -4.09 -8.84 -33.74
CA ASP A 131 -4.82 -10.11 -33.91
C ASP A 131 -6.32 -9.88 -34.22
N ALA A 132 -6.92 -8.81 -33.69
CA ALA A 132 -8.24 -8.33 -34.11
C ALA A 132 -8.21 -7.69 -35.51
N GLY A 133 -7.05 -7.15 -35.89
CA GLY A 133 -6.77 -6.51 -37.17
C GLY A 133 -6.25 -7.49 -38.21
N VAL A 134 -7.16 -8.24 -38.83
CA VAL A 134 -7.01 -8.62 -40.25
C VAL A 134 -5.91 -9.65 -40.54
N ARG A 135 -6.26 -10.94 -40.39
CA ARG A 135 -5.86 -11.92 -41.42
C ARG A 135 -6.59 -11.56 -42.72
N MET A 136 -6.05 -10.59 -43.47
CA MET A 136 -6.38 -10.49 -44.89
C MET A 136 -5.63 -11.64 -45.54
N ASP A 137 -6.36 -12.72 -45.79
CA ASP A 137 -5.92 -13.78 -46.67
C ASP A 137 -5.39 -13.14 -47.95
N LYS A 138 -4.08 -13.26 -48.18
CA LYS A 138 -3.41 -12.81 -49.42
C LYS A 138 -3.84 -13.64 -50.64
N ASP A 139 -4.68 -14.65 -50.46
CA ASP A 139 -5.32 -15.36 -51.55
C ASP A 139 -6.46 -14.49 -52.09
N GLY A 140 -6.17 -13.78 -53.18
CA GLY A 140 -6.97 -12.79 -53.88
C GLY A 140 -8.38 -13.23 -54.29
N THR A 141 -9.22 -13.48 -53.29
CA THR A 141 -10.59 -13.97 -53.45
C THR A 141 -11.54 -12.90 -52.97
N SER A 142 -11.86 -11.99 -53.88
CA SER A 142 -12.94 -10.98 -53.79
C SER A 142 -12.75 -9.87 -52.74
N PRO A 143 -13.00 -8.59 -53.09
CA PRO A 143 -13.13 -7.55 -52.08
C PRO A 143 -14.23 -7.95 -51.08
N PRO A 144 -14.02 -7.79 -49.77
CA PRO A 144 -15.05 -8.07 -48.78
C PRO A 144 -16.29 -7.28 -49.14
N SER A 145 -17.43 -7.97 -49.25
CA SER A 145 -18.70 -7.32 -49.55
C SER A 145 -18.89 -6.17 -48.54
N PRO A 146 -19.30 -4.97 -49.01
CA PRO A 146 -19.57 -3.86 -48.11
C PRO A 146 -20.56 -4.36 -47.06
N SER A 147 -20.14 -4.31 -45.79
CA SER A 147 -21.01 -4.61 -44.65
C SER A 147 -22.35 -3.92 -44.92
N SER A 148 -23.44 -4.68 -44.84
CA SER A 148 -24.79 -4.22 -45.20
C SER A 148 -25.26 -3.03 -44.35
N PHE A 149 -24.51 -2.68 -43.31
CA PHE A 149 -24.82 -1.62 -42.36
C PHE A 149 -23.54 -0.82 -42.00
N PRO A 150 -23.04 0.01 -42.92
CA PRO A 150 -21.85 0.84 -42.69
C PRO A 150 -22.03 1.79 -41.48
N HIS A 151 -23.26 2.26 -41.26
CA HIS A 151 -23.63 3.09 -40.12
C HIS A 151 -23.53 2.37 -38.77
N LEU A 152 -23.61 1.03 -38.70
CA LEU A 152 -23.39 0.30 -37.44
C LEU A 152 -21.90 0.25 -37.09
N ARG A 153 -21.02 0.12 -38.09
CA ARG A 153 -19.56 0.24 -37.87
C ARG A 153 -19.19 1.66 -37.47
N GLU A 154 -19.76 2.66 -38.15
CA GLU A 154 -19.54 4.07 -37.82
C GLU A 154 -20.10 4.42 -36.43
N ASN A 155 -21.29 3.95 -36.06
CA ASN A 155 -21.81 4.09 -34.69
C ASN A 155 -20.98 3.33 -33.66
N MET A 156 -20.46 2.14 -33.99
CA MET A 156 -19.58 1.41 -33.07
C MET A 156 -18.25 2.13 -32.89
N HIS A 157 -17.69 2.70 -33.96
CA HIS A 157 -16.49 3.53 -33.92
C HIS A 157 -16.74 4.82 -33.14
N LEU A 158 -17.84 5.53 -33.42
CA LEU A 158 -18.21 6.77 -32.76
C LEU A 158 -18.55 6.51 -31.29
N ARG A 159 -19.22 5.40 -30.95
CA ARG A 159 -19.45 4.98 -29.57
C ARG A 159 -18.13 4.66 -28.88
N ASN A 160 -17.21 3.95 -29.53
CA ASN A 160 -15.88 3.70 -28.98
C ASN A 160 -15.06 4.99 -28.85
N GLU A 161 -15.22 5.95 -29.77
CA GLU A 161 -14.56 7.26 -29.73
C GLU A 161 -15.17 8.17 -28.66
N LEU A 162 -16.49 8.16 -28.47
CA LEU A 162 -17.21 8.86 -27.42
C LEU A 162 -16.91 8.24 -26.05
N LEU A 163 -16.82 6.90 -25.95
CA LEU A 163 -16.33 6.21 -24.74
C LEU A 163 -14.85 6.53 -24.46
N ARG A 164 -14.04 6.81 -25.50
CA ARG A 164 -12.66 7.28 -25.36
C ARG A 164 -12.54 8.79 -25.07
N ARG A 165 -13.57 9.60 -25.39
CA ARG A 165 -13.61 11.07 -25.26
C ARG A 165 -14.35 11.56 -24.02
N GLN A 166 -15.35 10.84 -23.52
CA GLN A 166 -15.82 11.02 -22.15
C GLN A 166 -14.64 10.63 -21.26
N ASP A 167 -14.27 11.48 -20.31
CA ASP A 167 -13.10 11.30 -19.43
C ASP A 167 -13.12 10.03 -18.54
N TYR A 168 -14.03 9.09 -18.79
CA TYR A 168 -13.89 7.66 -18.50
C TYR A 168 -12.78 6.98 -19.34
N ARG A 169 -11.66 7.67 -19.59
CA ARG A 169 -10.42 7.04 -20.06
C ARG A 169 -9.94 5.94 -19.12
N TYR A 170 -10.40 5.98 -17.88
CA TYR A 170 -10.37 4.86 -16.96
C TYR A 170 -11.73 4.16 -16.96
N ASP A 171 -11.84 3.03 -17.68
CA ASP A 171 -12.36 1.85 -16.99
C ASP A 171 -11.53 1.80 -15.69
N PRO A 172 -12.12 1.80 -14.47
CA PRO A 172 -11.37 1.86 -13.21
C PRO A 172 -10.18 0.88 -13.13
N ALA A 173 -10.19 -0.13 -14.01
CA ALA A 173 -9.20 -1.16 -14.18
C ALA A 173 -8.09 -0.94 -15.25
N SER A 174 -8.19 0.06 -16.15
CA SER A 174 -7.28 0.39 -17.28
C SER A 174 -6.66 -0.79 -18.05
N GLY A 175 -7.30 -1.96 -18.00
CA GLY A 175 -6.76 -3.24 -18.44
C GLY A 175 -7.85 -4.13 -19.00
N PRO A 176 -7.58 -5.44 -19.19
CA PRO A 176 -8.59 -6.40 -19.63
C PRO A 176 -9.85 -6.29 -18.76
N ARG A 177 -11.03 -6.52 -19.36
CA ARG A 177 -12.30 -6.50 -18.62
C ARG A 177 -12.23 -7.43 -17.42
N ARG A 178 -12.21 -6.83 -16.23
CA ARG A 178 -12.21 -7.54 -14.95
C ARG A 178 -13.59 -7.48 -14.33
N MET A 179 -14.00 -8.59 -13.71
CA MET A 179 -15.22 -8.66 -12.92
C MET A 179 -15.02 -7.88 -11.61
N PRO A 180 -16.08 -7.33 -10.98
CA PRO A 180 -15.94 -6.53 -9.76
C PRO A 180 -15.17 -7.22 -8.61
N HIS A 181 -15.29 -8.55 -8.49
CA HIS A 181 -14.57 -9.34 -7.48
C HIS A 181 -13.08 -9.54 -7.78
N GLN A 182 -12.61 -9.21 -8.99
CA GLN A 182 -11.20 -9.25 -9.41
C GLN A 182 -10.51 -7.90 -9.23
N LEU A 183 -11.28 -6.84 -8.96
CA LEU A 183 -10.75 -5.50 -8.71
C LEU A 183 -10.24 -5.40 -7.27
N ASN A 184 -9.16 -4.65 -7.05
CA ASN A 184 -8.73 -4.23 -5.72
C ASN A 184 -9.80 -3.28 -5.12
N TRP A 185 -9.78 -3.04 -3.80
CA TRP A 185 -10.83 -2.25 -3.16
C TRP A 185 -10.74 -0.78 -3.56
N LEU A 186 -9.54 -0.23 -3.67
CA LEU A 186 -9.38 1.16 -4.11
C LEU A 186 -9.66 1.37 -5.60
N GLU A 187 -9.85 0.31 -6.40
CA GLU A 187 -10.30 0.43 -7.81
C GLU A 187 -11.75 0.86 -7.97
N PHE A 188 -12.54 0.84 -6.89
CA PHE A 188 -13.89 1.44 -6.89
C PHE A 188 -13.87 2.95 -6.62
N CYS A 189 -12.70 3.51 -6.32
CA CYS A 189 -12.52 4.93 -6.04
C CYS A 189 -11.89 5.61 -7.26
N PRO A 190 -12.34 6.82 -7.66
CA PRO A 190 -11.71 7.53 -8.76
C PRO A 190 -10.21 7.78 -8.47
N PRO A 191 -9.33 7.74 -9.48
CA PRO A 191 -7.87 7.89 -9.29
C PRO A 191 -7.44 9.13 -8.52
N ALA A 192 -8.20 10.23 -8.62
CA ALA A 192 -7.90 11.49 -7.93
C ALA A 192 -8.09 11.44 -6.40
N PHE A 193 -8.80 10.45 -5.87
CA PHE A 193 -9.15 10.37 -4.44
C PHE A 193 -8.50 9.19 -3.70
N ARG A 194 -7.73 8.36 -4.41
CA ARG A 194 -7.04 7.21 -3.84
C ARG A 194 -5.53 7.40 -3.94
N PRO A 195 -4.74 6.83 -3.01
CA PRO A 195 -3.30 6.79 -3.16
C PRO A 195 -2.91 6.01 -4.41
N ARG A 196 -1.80 6.42 -5.04
CA ARG A 196 -1.18 5.70 -6.16
C ARG A 196 -0.30 4.56 -5.67
N VAL A 197 0.30 4.72 -4.49
CA VAL A 197 1.15 3.71 -3.87
C VAL A 197 0.86 3.50 -2.38
N HIS A 198 1.15 2.30 -1.92
CA HIS A 198 1.33 2.00 -0.50
C HIS A 198 2.83 1.96 -0.19
N VAL A 199 3.24 2.56 0.93
CA VAL A 199 4.57 2.31 1.50
C VAL A 199 4.41 1.12 2.43
N VAL A 200 5.03 0.00 2.07
CA VAL A 200 4.98 -1.23 2.86
C VAL A 200 6.23 -1.31 3.74
N ALA A 201 6.03 -1.64 5.02
CA ALA A 201 7.10 -1.77 6.00
C ALA A 201 6.75 -2.82 7.07
N SER A 202 7.74 -3.19 7.86
CA SER A 202 7.54 -4.04 9.04
C SER A 202 6.89 -3.27 10.19
N SER A 203 5.88 -3.88 10.82
CA SER A 203 5.08 -3.28 11.88
C SER A 203 5.88 -3.04 13.15
N HIS A 204 6.79 -3.96 13.52
CA HIS A 204 7.66 -3.81 14.69
C HIS A 204 8.70 -2.71 14.53
N VAL A 205 9.02 -2.34 13.29
CA VAL A 205 9.91 -1.20 13.03
C VAL A 205 9.14 0.09 13.24
N ILE A 206 7.98 0.26 12.59
CA ILE A 206 7.23 1.53 12.61
C ILE A 206 6.54 1.82 13.95
N SER A 207 6.18 0.78 14.71
CA SER A 207 5.51 0.92 16.00
C SER A 207 6.09 -0.03 17.05
N PRO A 208 7.37 0.13 17.47
CA PRO A 208 8.04 -0.79 18.41
C PRO A 208 7.27 -1.06 19.70
N TRP A 209 6.50 -0.09 20.19
CA TRP A 209 5.67 -0.21 21.40
C TRP A 209 4.54 -1.24 21.28
N LEU A 210 4.11 -1.58 20.07
CA LEU A 210 3.13 -2.66 19.83
C LEU A 210 3.76 -4.06 19.90
N TRP A 211 5.09 -4.14 19.99
CA TRP A 211 5.85 -5.38 19.89
C TRP A 211 6.73 -5.62 21.13
N PRO A 212 6.15 -5.69 22.34
CA PRO A 212 6.91 -5.80 23.60
C PRO A 212 7.75 -7.08 23.71
N LYS A 213 7.43 -8.11 22.91
CA LYS A 213 8.24 -9.35 22.83
C LYS A 213 9.58 -9.11 22.11
N TYR A 214 9.60 -8.21 21.14
CA TYR A 214 10.82 -7.80 20.43
C TYR A 214 11.56 -6.73 21.23
N TYR A 215 10.81 -5.81 21.85
CA TYR A 215 11.35 -4.66 22.55
C TYR A 215 11.03 -4.73 24.05
N GLY A 216 11.99 -5.22 24.83
CA GLY A 216 11.85 -5.37 26.29
C GLY A 216 12.03 -4.07 27.10
N GLN A 217 12.12 -2.91 26.45
CA GLN A 217 12.38 -1.65 27.14
C GLN A 217 11.10 -1.03 27.70
N ASP A 218 11.00 -0.89 29.03
CA ASP A 218 9.79 -0.40 29.70
C ASP A 218 9.36 1.02 29.28
N TRP A 219 10.31 1.86 28.87
CA TRP A 219 10.00 3.23 28.43
C TRP A 219 9.21 3.26 27.12
N LEU A 220 9.26 2.20 26.30
CA LEU A 220 8.43 2.12 25.08
C LEU A 220 6.95 2.01 25.39
N ARG A 221 6.56 1.59 26.60
CA ARG A 221 5.15 1.46 27.01
C ARG A 221 4.42 2.81 27.09
N VAL A 222 5.15 3.91 27.19
CA VAL A 222 4.57 5.26 27.17
C VAL A 222 4.69 5.94 25.80
N VAL A 223 5.39 5.31 24.85
CA VAL A 223 5.48 5.81 23.48
C VAL A 223 4.24 5.37 22.71
N GLY A 224 3.75 6.27 21.86
CA GLY A 224 2.54 6.12 21.06
C GLY A 224 2.72 6.76 19.69
N SER A 225 1.75 6.62 18.80
CA SER A 225 1.82 7.15 17.43
C SER A 225 1.97 8.67 17.38
N GLU A 226 1.41 9.38 18.36
CA GLU A 226 1.54 10.84 18.51
C GLU A 226 2.97 11.31 18.82
N HIS A 227 3.82 10.42 19.29
CA HIS A 227 5.21 10.70 19.62
C HIS A 227 6.16 10.48 18.45
N VAL A 228 5.66 9.97 17.31
CA VAL A 228 6.49 9.44 16.23
C VAL A 228 6.31 10.20 14.91
N ARG A 229 7.40 10.28 14.16
CA ARG A 229 7.44 10.76 12.78
C ARG A 229 8.21 9.76 11.92
N TYR A 230 7.82 9.71 10.66
CA TYR A 230 8.30 8.73 9.71
C TYR A 230 8.93 9.44 8.51
N SER A 231 10.05 8.93 8.04
CA SER A 231 10.69 9.44 6.84
C SER A 231 11.27 8.32 5.99
N LEU A 232 11.13 8.46 4.67
CA LEU A 232 11.79 7.62 3.67
C LEU A 232 12.94 8.37 3.04
N GLU A 233 14.04 7.67 2.78
CA GLU A 233 15.19 8.20 2.08
C GLU A 233 15.44 7.39 0.80
N VAL A 234 15.62 8.10 -0.31
CA VAL A 234 16.09 7.53 -1.59
C VAL A 234 17.61 7.62 -1.59
N TRP A 235 18.28 6.50 -1.85
CA TRP A 235 19.73 6.40 -1.89
C TRP A 235 20.22 6.18 -3.32
N GLY A 236 21.44 6.63 -3.61
CA GLY A 236 22.08 6.36 -4.89
C GLY A 236 23.59 6.59 -4.82
N GLY A 237 24.28 6.33 -5.94
CA GLY A 237 25.73 6.44 -6.03
C GLY A 237 26.23 7.85 -5.72
N GLY A 238 27.31 7.93 -4.94
CA GLY A 238 27.96 9.15 -4.48
C GLY A 238 28.80 9.87 -5.54
N GLY A 239 28.95 9.28 -6.73
CA GLY A 239 29.68 9.91 -7.83
C GLY A 239 29.01 11.21 -8.28
N ASP A 240 29.76 12.31 -8.25
CA ASP A 240 29.29 13.68 -8.53
C ASP A 240 28.85 13.95 -9.98
N GLY A 241 28.70 12.92 -10.82
CA GLY A 241 28.33 13.13 -12.21
C GLY A 241 27.72 11.89 -12.84
N GLY A 242 26.39 11.78 -12.74
CA GLY A 242 25.41 11.44 -13.79
C GLY A 242 25.65 10.26 -14.74
N GLY A 243 26.75 9.53 -14.63
CA GLY A 243 27.02 8.34 -15.39
C GLY A 243 26.19 7.24 -14.79
N GLY A 244 25.10 6.88 -15.46
CA GLY A 244 24.41 5.61 -15.29
C GLY A 244 25.35 4.46 -15.67
N GLY A 245 26.45 4.32 -14.94
CA GLY A 245 27.24 3.11 -14.90
C GLY A 245 26.25 2.00 -14.63
N VAL A 246 26.20 1.04 -15.54
CA VAL A 246 25.45 -0.19 -15.32
C VAL A 246 26.07 -0.78 -14.06
N ASP A 247 25.40 -0.61 -12.93
CA ASP A 247 25.79 -1.25 -11.69
C ASP A 247 25.77 -2.76 -12.02
N ASN A 248 26.94 -3.38 -12.09
CA ASN A 248 27.01 -4.83 -12.05
C ASN A 248 26.64 -5.21 -10.62
N ILE A 249 25.34 -5.42 -10.40
CA ILE A 249 24.79 -5.73 -9.09
C ILE A 249 24.96 -7.23 -8.89
N ASP A 250 26.05 -7.57 -8.23
CA ASP A 250 26.22 -8.88 -7.65
C ASP A 250 25.17 -9.02 -6.54
N HIS A 251 24.24 -9.96 -6.70
CA HIS A 251 23.21 -10.29 -5.69
C HIS A 251 23.81 -11.16 -4.56
N ASP A 252 25.03 -10.85 -4.14
CA ASP A 252 25.84 -11.59 -3.17
C ASP A 252 25.95 -10.88 -1.81
N GLY A 253 25.14 -9.84 -1.59
CA GLY A 253 24.98 -9.16 -0.30
C GLY A 253 25.05 -7.64 -0.42
N ARG A 254 25.99 -7.03 0.29
CA ARG A 254 26.13 -5.58 0.33
C ARG A 254 26.64 -5.06 -1.01
N LEU A 255 25.99 -4.02 -1.54
CA LEU A 255 26.44 -3.38 -2.76
C LEU A 255 27.76 -2.65 -2.52
N ARG A 256 28.69 -2.82 -3.47
CA ARG A 256 29.99 -2.14 -3.47
C ARG A 256 29.82 -0.75 -4.07
N GLY A 257 30.40 0.25 -3.42
CA GLY A 257 30.35 1.63 -3.86
C GLY A 257 29.98 2.58 -2.73
N ASP A 258 30.22 3.85 -2.99
CA ASP A 258 29.81 4.93 -2.09
C ASP A 258 28.36 5.27 -2.40
N TYR A 259 27.47 5.01 -1.45
CA TYR A 259 26.06 5.37 -1.55
C TYR A 259 25.75 6.46 -0.54
N ARG A 260 24.93 7.44 -0.95
CA ARG A 260 24.49 8.55 -0.10
C ARG A 260 22.99 8.81 -0.28
N PRO A 261 22.31 9.38 0.74
CA PRO A 261 20.93 9.79 0.58
C PRO A 261 20.83 10.94 -0.44
N LEU A 262 19.94 10.79 -1.42
CA LEU A 262 19.68 11.76 -2.48
C LEU A 262 18.46 12.64 -2.16
N ALA A 263 17.45 12.06 -1.52
CA ALA A 263 16.22 12.75 -1.16
C ALA A 263 15.57 12.13 0.08
N LYS A 264 14.79 12.93 0.79
CA LYS A 264 14.06 12.52 2.01
C LYS A 264 12.61 12.97 1.93
N PHE A 265 11.69 12.06 2.23
CA PHE A 265 10.25 12.25 2.11
C PHE A 265 9.56 11.95 3.44
N ALA A 266 8.59 12.78 3.82
CA ALA A 266 7.79 12.56 5.02
C ALA A 266 6.62 11.62 4.73
N LEU A 267 6.26 10.80 5.73
CA LEU A 267 5.08 9.95 5.66
C LEU A 267 3.96 10.44 6.58
N SER A 268 2.75 10.00 6.29
CA SER A 268 1.56 10.19 7.12
C SER A 268 1.79 9.61 8.53
N PRO A 269 1.30 10.24 9.60
CA PRO A 269 1.48 9.74 10.97
C PRO A 269 0.56 8.57 11.34
N TYR A 270 -0.27 8.07 10.40
CA TYR A 270 -1.30 7.07 10.66
C TYR A 270 -1.02 5.76 9.91
N PRO A 271 -0.04 4.96 10.35
CA PRO A 271 0.16 3.64 9.76
C PRO A 271 -1.04 2.73 10.03
N LEU A 272 -1.40 1.93 9.03
CA LEU A 272 -2.34 0.82 9.16
C LEU A 272 -1.53 -0.45 9.49
N HIS A 273 -1.85 -1.09 10.60
CA HIS A 273 -1.21 -2.33 11.04
C HIS A 273 -2.08 -3.54 10.72
N HIS A 274 -1.46 -4.69 10.45
CA HIS A 274 -2.21 -5.93 10.28
C HIS A 274 -3.04 -6.26 11.54
N PRO A 275 -4.37 -6.50 11.41
CA PRO A 275 -5.26 -6.69 12.56
C PRO A 275 -4.96 -7.97 13.36
N GLY A 276 -4.50 -9.03 12.69
CA GLY A 276 -4.10 -10.30 13.30
C GLY A 276 -2.70 -10.31 13.92
N GLY A 277 -2.03 -9.15 14.02
CA GLY A 277 -0.69 -9.05 14.62
C GLY A 277 0.43 -9.67 13.77
N MET A 278 0.24 -9.77 12.45
CA MET A 278 1.36 -10.05 11.54
C MET A 278 2.28 -8.83 11.48
N ASP A 279 3.56 -9.07 11.25
CA ASP A 279 4.58 -8.02 11.23
C ASP A 279 4.59 -7.25 9.91
N LEU A 280 3.47 -6.61 9.60
CA LEU A 280 3.24 -5.90 8.36
C LEU A 280 2.42 -4.66 8.61
N ALA A 281 2.80 -3.58 7.95
CA ALA A 281 2.08 -2.33 7.97
C ALA A 281 2.14 -1.61 6.63
N VAL A 282 1.12 -0.80 6.38
CA VAL A 282 1.02 0.13 5.26
C VAL A 282 0.97 1.54 5.81
N ILE A 283 1.75 2.43 5.21
CA ILE A 283 1.76 3.86 5.49
C ILE A 283 1.77 4.61 4.15
N HIS A 284 1.38 5.89 4.14
CA HIS A 284 1.26 6.67 2.92
C HIS A 284 2.19 7.87 2.91
N LEU A 285 2.57 8.32 1.72
CA LEU A 285 3.31 9.56 1.53
C LEU A 285 2.45 10.76 1.94
N LYS A 286 3.06 11.76 2.61
CA LYS A 286 2.31 12.95 3.04
C LYS A 286 1.92 13.85 1.85
N ASP A 287 2.84 14.01 0.90
CA ASP A 287 2.68 14.81 -0.32
C ASP A 287 2.94 13.90 -1.52
N GLU A 288 2.02 12.94 -1.75
CA GLU A 288 2.23 11.79 -2.64
C GLU A 288 2.64 12.18 -4.06
N ASP A 289 1.93 13.08 -4.73
CA ASP A 289 2.19 13.44 -6.13
C ASP A 289 3.59 14.03 -6.34
N GLU A 290 4.01 14.96 -5.47
CA GLU A 290 5.33 15.57 -5.55
C GLU A 290 6.42 14.53 -5.22
N ALA A 291 6.20 13.74 -4.18
CA ALA A 291 7.13 12.70 -3.76
C ALA A 291 7.33 11.65 -4.86
N LEU A 292 6.25 11.13 -5.45
CA LEU A 292 6.30 10.15 -6.54
C LEU A 292 6.96 10.72 -7.78
N ARG A 293 6.64 11.96 -8.18
CA ARG A 293 7.31 12.62 -9.31
C ARG A 293 8.83 12.69 -9.11
N LEU A 294 9.29 13.01 -7.90
CA LEU A 294 10.72 13.05 -7.57
C LEU A 294 11.33 11.64 -7.49
N MET A 295 10.66 10.70 -6.85
CA MET A 295 11.09 9.30 -6.75
C MET A 295 11.24 8.65 -8.13
N THR A 296 10.28 8.84 -9.04
CA THR A 296 10.37 8.38 -10.43
C THR A 296 11.54 9.03 -11.16
N LYS A 297 11.78 10.33 -10.96
CA LYS A 297 12.97 11.01 -11.53
C LYS A 297 14.29 10.43 -11.00
N LEU A 298 14.30 9.93 -9.77
CA LEU A 298 15.43 9.25 -9.15
C LEU A 298 15.51 7.75 -9.51
N GLY A 299 14.60 7.26 -10.36
CA GLY A 299 14.59 5.88 -10.84
C GLY A 299 13.97 4.88 -9.87
N ILE A 300 13.22 5.33 -8.87
CA ILE A 300 12.44 4.45 -8.01
C ILE A 300 11.23 3.92 -8.78
N SER A 301 11.03 2.61 -8.73
CA SER A 301 9.90 1.89 -9.30
C SER A 301 9.07 1.25 -8.19
N SER A 302 7.75 1.32 -8.32
CA SER A 302 6.84 0.54 -7.48
C SER A 302 6.85 -0.93 -7.86
N LEU A 303 6.68 -1.79 -6.87
CA LEU A 303 6.46 -3.21 -7.06
C LEU A 303 4.97 -3.48 -7.29
N HIS A 304 4.67 -4.57 -7.98
CA HIS A 304 3.31 -5.04 -8.16
C HIS A 304 3.03 -6.24 -7.27
N LEU A 305 1.91 -6.20 -6.55
CA LEU A 305 1.40 -7.30 -5.76
C LEU A 305 0.30 -7.98 -6.57
N PRO A 306 0.45 -9.27 -6.90
CA PRO A 306 -0.59 -10.01 -7.59
C PRO A 306 -1.93 -9.91 -6.87
N SER A 307 -2.99 -9.72 -7.64
CA SER A 307 -4.35 -9.80 -7.14
C SER A 307 -4.66 -11.21 -6.63
N MET A 308 -5.62 -11.34 -5.71
CA MET A 308 -6.08 -12.67 -5.28
C MET A 308 -6.56 -13.51 -6.47
N HIS A 309 -7.18 -12.88 -7.47
CA HIS A 309 -7.60 -13.57 -8.68
C HIS A 309 -6.42 -14.09 -9.49
N GLU A 310 -5.33 -13.34 -9.65
CA GLU A 310 -4.14 -13.83 -10.37
C GLU A 310 -3.48 -15.00 -9.64
N LEU A 311 -3.43 -14.94 -8.31
CA LEU A 311 -2.92 -16.02 -7.46
C LEU A 311 -3.82 -17.28 -7.50
N GLU A 312 -5.14 -17.10 -7.63
CA GLU A 312 -6.12 -18.19 -7.78
C GLU A 312 -6.12 -18.77 -9.21
N ALA A 313 -6.06 -17.90 -10.23
CA ALA A 313 -6.14 -18.27 -11.64
C ALA A 313 -4.85 -18.94 -12.13
N SER A 314 -3.72 -18.65 -11.47
CA SER A 314 -2.50 -19.43 -11.62
C SER A 314 -2.59 -20.79 -10.92
N ALA A 315 -3.78 -21.43 -10.83
CA ALA A 315 -3.98 -22.70 -10.14
C ALA A 315 -3.04 -23.82 -10.60
N ASP A 316 -2.54 -23.73 -11.84
CA ASP A 316 -1.56 -24.66 -12.40
C ASP A 316 -0.13 -24.37 -11.91
N GLU A 317 0.18 -23.14 -11.46
CA GLU A 317 1.44 -22.77 -10.82
C GLU A 317 1.30 -22.76 -9.28
N PRO A 318 2.05 -23.61 -8.55
CA PRO A 318 2.02 -23.57 -7.10
C PRO A 318 2.45 -22.19 -6.59
N VAL A 319 1.73 -21.65 -5.60
CA VAL A 319 2.13 -20.41 -4.90
C VAL A 319 3.55 -20.50 -4.31
N PHE A 320 3.97 -21.74 -4.02
CA PHE A 320 5.32 -22.06 -3.55
C PHE A 320 5.91 -23.20 -4.37
N VAL A 321 7.03 -22.94 -5.04
CA VAL A 321 7.82 -23.96 -5.71
C VAL A 321 9.18 -24.07 -5.01
N PRO A 322 9.48 -25.19 -4.32
CA PRO A 322 10.81 -25.41 -3.74
C PRO A 322 11.90 -25.24 -4.82
N GLY A 323 12.98 -24.53 -4.49
CA GLY A 323 14.05 -24.23 -5.43
C GLY A 323 13.81 -22.98 -6.29
N GLU A 324 12.62 -22.36 -6.27
CA GLU A 324 12.37 -21.10 -6.95
C GLU A 324 13.30 -20.01 -6.42
N ARG A 325 13.78 -19.16 -7.33
CA ARG A 325 14.72 -18.08 -7.03
C ARG A 325 13.97 -16.77 -6.82
N VAL A 326 14.27 -16.12 -5.71
CA VAL A 326 13.76 -14.79 -5.36
C VAL A 326 14.92 -13.86 -5.05
N VAL A 327 14.74 -12.55 -5.20
CA VAL A 327 15.74 -11.55 -4.79
C VAL A 327 15.22 -10.83 -3.55
N PHE A 328 16.04 -10.84 -2.50
CA PHE A 328 15.83 -10.03 -1.30
C PHE A 328 16.56 -8.70 -1.46
N GLN A 329 15.86 -7.60 -1.23
CA GLN A 329 16.43 -6.25 -1.36
C GLN A 329 16.11 -5.40 -0.14
N GLY A 330 17.00 -4.45 0.16
CA GLY A 330 16.76 -3.48 1.22
C GLY A 330 18.01 -2.74 1.64
N PHE A 331 18.03 -2.35 2.92
CA PHE A 331 19.14 -1.66 3.53
C PHE A 331 19.61 -2.39 4.79
N GLU A 332 20.89 -2.73 4.81
CA GLU A 332 21.58 -3.12 6.02
C GLU A 332 21.81 -1.87 6.89
N VAL A 333 21.48 -1.96 8.18
CA VAL A 333 21.73 -0.90 9.16
C VAL A 333 22.93 -1.31 10.01
N ARG A 334 24.03 -0.55 9.93
CA ARG A 334 25.23 -0.79 10.75
C ARG A 334 25.55 0.41 11.61
N GLU A 335 26.10 0.17 12.79
CA GLU A 335 26.86 1.21 13.50
C GLU A 335 28.11 1.53 12.69
N ALA A 336 28.36 2.80 12.37
CA ALA A 336 29.59 3.20 11.71
C ALA A 336 30.79 2.81 12.59
N ASN A 337 31.68 1.96 12.07
CA ASN A 337 32.94 1.65 12.73
C ASN A 337 33.71 2.96 12.91
N MET A 338 34.05 3.31 14.15
CA MET A 338 34.82 4.53 14.42
C MET A 338 36.19 4.53 13.71
N ALA A 339 36.75 3.35 13.41
CA ALA A 339 38.01 3.20 12.69
C ALA A 339 37.94 3.68 11.22
N ASP A 340 36.77 3.59 10.57
CA ASP A 340 36.62 4.04 9.17
C ASP A 340 36.53 5.56 9.04
N ARG A 341 36.30 6.27 10.17
CA ARG A 341 36.27 7.74 10.22
C ARG A 341 37.64 8.39 10.29
N GLU A 342 38.68 7.67 10.71
CA GLU A 342 40.02 8.23 10.87
C GLU A 342 40.66 8.64 9.53
N ASN A 343 40.19 8.11 8.39
CA ASN A 343 40.75 8.44 7.07
C ASN A 343 40.19 9.73 6.42
N PHE A 344 39.24 10.43 7.06
CA PHE A 344 38.62 11.64 6.51
C PHE A 344 38.89 12.92 7.31
N ILE A 345 39.76 12.88 8.32
CA ILE A 345 40.08 14.03 9.16
C ILE A 345 41.59 14.32 9.11
N ASP A 346 42.09 14.61 7.90
CA ASP A 346 43.43 15.23 7.71
C ASP A 346 43.32 16.72 7.33
N ASP A 347 42.14 17.34 7.41
CA ASP A 347 42.01 18.80 7.36
C ASP A 347 42.29 19.39 8.76
N GLU A 348 43.59 19.46 9.06
CA GLU A 348 44.17 20.27 10.14
C GLU A 348 43.83 21.76 9.92
N ASP A 349 42.69 22.25 10.42
CA ASP A 349 42.54 23.64 10.88
C ASP A 349 41.13 23.91 11.44
N GLY A 350 40.99 23.91 12.77
CA GLY A 350 39.82 24.53 13.41
C GLY A 350 39.28 23.85 14.65
N ALA A 351 39.98 24.05 15.77
CA ALA A 351 39.54 23.68 17.11
C ALA A 351 38.11 24.18 17.47
N SER A 352 37.42 23.40 18.30
CA SER A 352 36.25 23.75 19.14
C SER A 352 34.82 23.69 18.56
N ARG A 353 34.44 22.57 17.96
CA ARG A 353 33.04 22.10 18.04
C ARG A 353 32.95 20.87 18.95
N GLU A 354 33.17 21.11 20.24
CA GLU A 354 32.84 20.15 21.28
C GLU A 354 31.30 20.02 21.38
N ASP A 355 30.83 18.78 21.32
CA ASP A 355 29.56 18.32 21.90
C ASP A 355 28.25 18.67 21.16
N SER A 356 28.20 18.50 19.83
CA SER A 356 26.93 18.19 19.16
C SER A 356 26.53 16.76 19.54
N GLY A 357 25.67 16.67 20.56
CA GLY A 357 25.37 15.44 21.28
C GLY A 357 25.08 14.24 20.40
N GLY A 358 25.84 13.16 20.63
CA GLY A 358 25.51 11.76 20.35
C GLY A 358 24.61 11.48 19.15
N ASP A 359 24.95 11.99 17.97
CA ASP A 359 24.22 11.68 16.74
C ASP A 359 24.21 10.16 16.52
N ASP A 360 23.07 9.62 16.11
CA ASP A 360 22.91 8.21 15.76
C ASP A 360 23.88 7.84 14.62
N MET A 361 24.98 7.18 15.00
CA MET A 361 26.07 6.77 14.14
C MET A 361 25.70 5.66 13.15
N ARG A 362 24.48 5.12 13.23
CA ARG A 362 24.06 4.08 12.30
C ARG A 362 23.95 4.64 10.88
N SER A 363 24.33 3.86 9.88
CA SER A 363 24.20 4.20 8.45
C SER A 363 23.46 3.10 7.71
N PHE A 364 22.75 3.50 6.65
CA PHE A 364 22.13 2.57 5.72
C PHE A 364 23.14 2.16 4.65
N HIS A 365 23.16 0.87 4.30
CA HIS A 365 23.92 0.34 3.18
C HIS A 365 22.99 -0.47 2.28
N PRO A 366 22.88 -0.13 0.98
CA PRO A 366 22.08 -0.92 0.06
C PRO A 366 22.53 -2.38 0.03
N TYR A 367 21.56 -3.28 0.05
CA TYR A 367 21.79 -4.72 0.15
C TYR A 367 20.91 -5.45 -0.86
N SER A 368 21.47 -6.46 -1.51
CA SER A 368 20.73 -7.41 -2.33
C SER A 368 21.31 -8.81 -2.21
N SER A 369 20.47 -9.79 -1.90
CA SER A 369 20.85 -11.20 -1.92
C SER A 369 19.89 -12.00 -2.76
N LEU A 370 20.43 -12.84 -3.63
CA LEU A 370 19.68 -13.92 -4.24
C LEU A 370 19.27 -14.92 -3.15
N GLY A 371 18.07 -15.45 -3.24
CA GLY A 371 17.56 -16.50 -2.38
C GLY A 371 16.93 -17.64 -3.16
N VAL A 372 16.91 -18.81 -2.54
CA VAL A 372 16.30 -20.03 -3.07
C VAL A 372 15.26 -20.51 -2.05
N LEU A 373 14.01 -20.64 -2.47
CA LEU A 373 12.92 -21.11 -1.62
C LEU A 373 13.22 -22.53 -1.10
N ALA A 374 13.19 -22.70 0.22
CA ALA A 374 13.61 -23.92 0.89
C ALA A 374 12.44 -24.62 1.61
N ALA A 375 11.58 -23.87 2.28
CA ALA A 375 10.42 -24.40 2.98
C ALA A 375 9.28 -23.39 3.01
N ALA A 376 8.06 -23.88 3.27
CA ALA A 376 6.88 -23.06 3.40
C ALA A 376 6.01 -23.53 4.57
N SER A 377 5.33 -22.59 5.18
CA SER A 377 4.19 -22.78 6.06
C SER A 377 3.00 -21.96 5.53
N PRO A 378 1.79 -22.13 6.08
CA PRO A 378 0.63 -21.33 5.68
C PRO A 378 0.78 -19.82 5.85
N ASP A 379 1.74 -19.36 6.64
CA ASP A 379 1.92 -17.95 6.94
C ASP A 379 3.29 -17.40 6.57
N ARG A 380 4.27 -18.26 6.28
CA ARG A 380 5.67 -17.87 6.07
C ARG A 380 6.35 -18.75 5.04
N PHE A 381 7.15 -18.13 4.19
CA PHE A 381 8.11 -18.82 3.36
C PHE A 381 9.51 -18.63 3.92
N LEU A 382 10.33 -19.69 3.76
CA LEU A 382 11.72 -19.72 4.17
C LEU A 382 12.60 -19.85 2.92
N ALA A 383 13.64 -19.04 2.83
CA ALA A 383 14.59 -19.07 1.73
C ALA A 383 16.04 -19.08 2.22
N ARG A 384 16.88 -19.83 1.50
CA ARG A 384 18.33 -19.81 1.70
C ARG A 384 18.93 -18.71 0.83
N THR A 385 19.64 -17.78 1.45
CA THR A 385 20.22 -16.62 0.80
C THR A 385 21.70 -16.85 0.46
N GLN A 386 22.12 -16.42 -0.73
CA GLN A 386 23.48 -16.57 -1.24
C GLN A 386 24.51 -15.83 -0.38
N ALA A 387 24.15 -14.64 0.11
CA ALA A 387 25.00 -13.80 0.95
C ALA A 387 25.13 -14.30 2.42
N GLY A 388 24.47 -15.40 2.77
CA GLY A 388 24.27 -15.83 4.15
C GLY A 388 23.05 -15.16 4.80
N PRO A 389 22.85 -15.33 6.13
CA PRO A 389 21.68 -14.79 6.82
C PRO A 389 21.48 -13.30 6.56
N LEU A 390 20.23 -12.88 6.35
CA LEU A 390 19.93 -11.46 6.11
C LEU A 390 20.39 -10.60 7.30
N PRO A 391 21.06 -9.47 7.05
CA PRO A 391 21.55 -8.63 8.13
C PRO A 391 20.44 -7.75 8.73
N GLU A 392 20.76 -7.07 9.84
CA GLU A 392 19.85 -6.14 10.50
C GLU A 392 19.46 -4.99 9.56
N GLY A 393 18.20 -4.54 9.66
CA GLY A 393 17.65 -3.47 8.82
C GLY A 393 16.84 -3.94 7.61
N LEU A 394 16.91 -5.23 7.25
CA LEU A 394 16.13 -5.76 6.11
C LEU A 394 14.66 -6.06 6.41
N CYS A 395 14.23 -6.05 7.67
CA CYS A 395 12.82 -6.23 8.00
C CYS A 395 11.95 -5.20 7.26
N GLY A 396 10.86 -5.65 6.64
CA GLY A 396 10.01 -4.84 5.76
C GLY A 396 10.48 -4.75 4.30
N GLY A 397 11.67 -5.29 3.97
CA GLY A 397 12.15 -5.35 2.58
C GLY A 397 11.38 -6.35 1.71
N PRO A 398 11.36 -6.16 0.39
CA PRO A 398 10.65 -7.05 -0.52
C PRO A 398 11.46 -8.33 -0.84
N ALA A 399 10.74 -9.44 -1.00
CA ALA A 399 11.18 -10.61 -1.75
C ALA A 399 10.55 -10.53 -3.15
N ILE A 400 11.37 -10.42 -4.19
CA ILE A 400 10.94 -10.15 -5.57
C ILE A 400 11.12 -11.40 -6.42
N LYS A 401 10.08 -11.79 -7.18
CA LYS A 401 10.17 -12.91 -8.13
C LYS A 401 11.08 -12.51 -9.29
N LEU A 402 12.06 -13.34 -9.61
CA LEU A 402 12.88 -13.13 -10.81
C LEU A 402 12.06 -13.49 -12.06
N PRO A 403 12.12 -12.67 -13.13
CA PRO A 403 11.59 -13.08 -14.42
C PRO A 403 12.19 -14.43 -14.81
N GLY A 404 11.34 -15.40 -15.16
CA GLY A 404 11.80 -16.75 -15.52
C GLY A 404 12.81 -16.72 -16.66
N ALA A 405 13.84 -17.58 -16.60
CA ALA A 405 14.88 -17.69 -17.63
C ALA A 405 14.34 -18.08 -19.03
N THR A 406 13.07 -18.44 -19.13
CA THR A 406 12.38 -18.78 -20.38
C THR A 406 11.97 -17.58 -21.21
N ALA A 407 12.02 -16.35 -20.66
CA ALA A 407 11.91 -15.14 -21.47
C ALA A 407 13.25 -14.89 -22.17
N SER A 408 13.47 -15.57 -23.30
CA SER A 408 14.67 -15.41 -24.14
C SER A 408 14.85 -13.93 -24.52
N VAL A 409 15.96 -13.34 -24.07
CA VAL A 409 16.35 -11.93 -24.27
C VAL A 409 16.96 -11.73 -25.68
N ASP A 410 16.41 -12.39 -26.70
CA ASP A 410 17.09 -12.50 -28.00
C ASP A 410 17.07 -11.22 -28.86
N ASP A 411 16.36 -10.15 -28.47
CA ASP A 411 16.18 -8.98 -29.36
C ASP A 411 16.55 -7.61 -28.78
N GLY A 412 17.25 -7.53 -27.65
CA GLY A 412 17.77 -6.24 -27.12
C GLY A 412 16.71 -5.19 -26.77
N MET A 413 15.42 -5.53 -26.88
CA MET A 413 14.31 -4.71 -26.47
C MET A 413 13.98 -5.07 -25.03
N THR A 414 14.45 -4.25 -24.09
CA THR A 414 14.14 -4.37 -22.66
C THR A 414 12.66 -4.09 -22.45
N VAL A 415 11.81 -5.10 -22.65
CA VAL A 415 10.42 -5.06 -22.17
C VAL A 415 10.54 -5.07 -20.65
N SER A 416 10.25 -3.93 -20.04
CA SER A 416 10.26 -3.77 -18.59
C SER A 416 9.06 -4.50 -18.01
N ALA A 417 9.15 -5.83 -17.89
CA ALA A 417 8.16 -6.61 -17.17
C ALA A 417 8.00 -6.03 -15.76
N PRO A 418 6.77 -5.90 -15.24
CA PRO A 418 6.53 -5.38 -13.91
C PRO A 418 7.25 -6.27 -12.87
N LEU A 419 7.87 -5.64 -11.89
CA LEU A 419 8.53 -6.36 -10.80
C LEU A 419 7.47 -6.92 -9.85
N ILE A 420 7.36 -8.24 -9.79
CA ILE A 420 6.34 -8.94 -9.01
C ILE A 420 6.86 -9.22 -7.59
N LEU A 421 6.08 -8.80 -6.60
CA LEU A 421 6.32 -9.06 -5.19
C LEU A 421 5.94 -10.51 -4.86
N GLN A 422 6.90 -11.29 -4.38
CA GLN A 422 6.68 -12.63 -3.82
C GLN A 422 6.38 -12.60 -2.31
N GLY A 423 6.80 -11.54 -1.62
CA GLY A 423 6.50 -11.37 -0.21
C GLY A 423 7.30 -10.26 0.50
N VAL A 424 7.16 -10.18 1.83
CA VAL A 424 7.80 -9.14 2.67
C VAL A 424 8.63 -9.78 3.78
N VAL A 425 9.90 -9.40 3.88
CA VAL A 425 10.84 -9.91 4.88
C VAL A 425 10.35 -9.56 6.29
N GLU A 426 10.18 -10.58 7.11
CA GLU A 426 9.88 -10.42 8.54
C GLU A 426 11.17 -10.51 9.37
N GLY A 427 12.09 -11.40 8.99
CA GLY A 427 13.35 -11.59 9.71
C GLY A 427 14.12 -12.82 9.25
N ILE A 428 14.87 -13.41 10.17
CA ILE A 428 15.63 -14.64 9.94
C ILE A 428 15.30 -15.68 10.99
N VAL A 429 15.43 -16.95 10.62
CA VAL A 429 15.55 -18.02 11.61
C VAL A 429 16.91 -17.85 12.31
N PRO A 430 16.97 -17.87 13.66
CA PRO A 430 18.22 -17.69 14.39
C PRO A 430 19.33 -18.61 13.88
N THR A 431 20.55 -18.09 13.77
CA THR A 431 21.70 -18.86 13.27
C THR A 431 22.12 -19.99 14.20
N ASN A 432 21.69 -19.95 15.46
CA ASN A 432 21.87 -20.98 16.48
C ASN A 432 20.63 -21.87 16.67
N HIS A 433 19.68 -21.85 15.73
CA HIS A 433 18.48 -22.69 15.81
C HIS A 433 18.83 -24.19 15.86
N GLU A 434 18.06 -24.97 16.62
CA GLU A 434 18.33 -26.40 16.86
C GLU A 434 18.35 -27.20 15.55
N SER A 435 17.42 -26.91 14.65
CA SER A 435 17.46 -27.40 13.27
C SER A 435 18.45 -26.58 12.44
N ARG A 436 19.58 -27.21 12.10
CA ARG A 436 20.63 -26.63 11.24
C ARG A 436 20.17 -26.35 9.81
N GLU A 437 19.14 -27.05 9.34
CA GLU A 437 18.60 -26.83 7.99
C GLU A 437 17.86 -25.50 7.89
N LEU A 438 17.18 -25.12 8.98
CA LEU A 438 16.42 -23.88 9.10
C LEU A 438 17.28 -22.70 9.57
N ALA A 439 18.36 -22.96 10.31
CA ALA A 439 19.22 -21.91 10.88
C ALA A 439 19.72 -20.92 9.81
N GLY A 440 19.46 -19.63 10.03
CA GLY A 440 19.88 -18.56 9.13
C GLY A 440 19.06 -18.40 7.85
N LEU A 441 17.98 -19.17 7.65
CA LEU A 441 17.07 -18.95 6.54
C LEU A 441 16.34 -17.61 6.71
N ALA A 442 16.15 -16.89 5.61
CA ALA A 442 15.28 -15.73 5.56
C ALA A 442 13.83 -16.16 5.74
N SER A 443 13.08 -15.48 6.61
CA SER A 443 11.64 -15.67 6.83
C SER A 443 10.89 -14.47 6.28
N PHE A 444 9.88 -14.72 5.45
CA PHE A 444 9.07 -13.66 4.85
C PHE A 444 7.60 -14.03 4.71
N LEU A 445 6.75 -13.02 4.76
CA LEU A 445 5.31 -13.09 4.53
C LEU A 445 5.04 -13.30 3.04
N PRO A 446 4.38 -14.39 2.62
CA PRO A 446 4.12 -14.63 1.21
C PRO A 446 3.09 -13.64 0.66
N SER A 447 3.13 -13.41 -0.67
CA SER A 447 2.32 -12.41 -1.37
C SER A 447 0.82 -12.52 -1.10
N TYR A 448 0.25 -13.73 -1.02
CA TYR A 448 -1.18 -13.89 -0.70
C TYR A 448 -1.55 -13.34 0.69
N ARG A 449 -0.69 -13.53 1.71
CA ARG A 449 -0.89 -12.94 3.05
C ARG A 449 -0.75 -11.42 3.03
N VAL A 450 0.18 -10.91 2.21
CA VAL A 450 0.32 -9.46 1.98
C VAL A 450 -0.93 -8.91 1.28
N ARG A 451 -1.48 -9.62 0.30
CA ARG A 451 -2.70 -9.23 -0.43
C ARG A 451 -3.94 -9.21 0.45
N GLU A 452 -4.12 -10.23 1.29
CA GLU A 452 -5.19 -10.26 2.31
C GLU A 452 -5.15 -9.00 3.20
N PHE A 453 -3.95 -8.61 3.64
CA PHE A 453 -3.77 -7.41 4.44
C PHE A 453 -4.05 -6.12 3.66
N VAL A 454 -3.50 -6.00 2.45
CA VAL A 454 -3.70 -4.81 1.62
C VAL A 454 -5.17 -4.67 1.28
N ASP A 455 -5.89 -5.76 0.97
CA ASP A 455 -7.34 -5.73 0.77
C ASP A 455 -8.10 -5.23 2.00
N TYR A 456 -7.71 -5.67 3.20
CA TYR A 456 -8.29 -5.18 4.45
C TYR A 456 -8.03 -3.68 4.64
N ALA A 457 -6.79 -3.23 4.43
CA ALA A 457 -6.39 -1.83 4.58
C ALA A 457 -7.13 -0.93 3.57
N GLU A 458 -7.15 -1.33 2.30
CA GLU A 458 -7.84 -0.63 1.22
C GLU A 458 -9.36 -0.59 1.44
N ARG A 459 -9.99 -1.65 1.96
CA ARG A 459 -11.42 -1.66 2.31
C ARG A 459 -11.75 -0.59 3.34
N ILE A 460 -10.95 -0.48 4.40
CA ILE A 460 -11.12 0.56 5.44
C ILE A 460 -10.93 1.96 4.87
N MET A 461 -9.95 2.12 3.96
CA MET A 461 -9.74 3.40 3.30
C MET A 461 -10.94 3.76 2.43
N LEU A 462 -11.41 2.83 1.59
CA LEU A 462 -12.56 3.03 0.73
C LEU A 462 -13.79 3.44 1.54
N GLU A 463 -14.10 2.74 2.63
CA GLU A 463 -15.22 3.05 3.52
C GLU A 463 -15.20 4.50 4.04
N ARG A 464 -14.02 5.11 4.16
CA ARG A 464 -13.85 6.50 4.59
C ARG A 464 -13.88 7.50 3.44
N ILE A 465 -13.59 7.07 2.21
CA ILE A 465 -13.50 7.94 1.05
C ILE A 465 -14.88 8.10 0.38
N ILE A 466 -15.67 7.03 0.28
CA ILE A 466 -16.96 7.05 -0.43
C ILE A 466 -18.15 6.98 0.52
N ASP A 467 -19.33 7.39 0.03
CA ASP A 467 -20.58 7.32 0.80
C ASP A 467 -20.93 5.89 1.24
N LYS A 468 -21.53 5.78 2.43
CA LYS A 468 -21.89 4.48 3.04
C LYS A 468 -22.76 3.61 2.15
N ASP A 469 -23.73 4.22 1.44
CA ASP A 469 -24.63 3.49 0.54
C ASP A 469 -23.91 3.00 -0.73
N LEU A 470 -22.93 3.76 -1.21
CA LEU A 470 -22.10 3.35 -2.33
C LEU A 470 -21.14 2.24 -1.89
N PHE A 471 -20.53 2.38 -0.71
CA PHE A 471 -19.70 1.34 -0.11
C PHE A 471 -20.46 0.02 0.07
N ALA A 472 -21.69 0.06 0.58
CA ALA A 472 -22.54 -1.12 0.72
C ALA A 472 -22.79 -1.82 -0.63
N LYS A 473 -23.00 -1.05 -1.71
CA LYS A 473 -23.12 -1.60 -3.08
C LYS A 473 -21.82 -2.23 -3.58
N VAL A 474 -20.67 -1.60 -3.30
CA VAL A 474 -19.36 -2.16 -3.66
C VAL A 474 -19.10 -3.48 -2.95
N VAL A 475 -19.40 -3.55 -1.64
CA VAL A 475 -19.31 -4.78 -0.85
C VAL A 475 -20.20 -5.87 -1.46
N ASP A 476 -21.47 -5.56 -1.75
CA ASP A 476 -22.41 -6.48 -2.38
C ASP A 476 -21.91 -6.96 -3.77
N LEU A 477 -21.35 -6.05 -4.59
CA LEU A 477 -20.76 -6.42 -5.88
C LEU A 477 -19.55 -7.35 -5.75
N LYS A 478 -18.68 -7.15 -4.76
CA LYS A 478 -17.53 -8.03 -4.49
C LYS A 478 -17.96 -9.39 -3.93
N GLU A 479 -18.95 -9.42 -3.04
CA GLU A 479 -19.39 -10.65 -2.35
C GLU A 479 -20.35 -11.50 -3.21
N LYS A 480 -21.02 -10.92 -4.22
CA LYS A 480 -21.94 -11.63 -5.13
C LYS A 480 -21.30 -12.74 -5.98
N LYS A 481 -19.99 -13.00 -5.87
CA LYS A 481 -19.23 -14.02 -6.61
C LYS A 481 -19.76 -15.46 -6.43
N VAL A 482 -20.62 -15.74 -5.45
CA VAL A 482 -20.93 -17.13 -5.07
C VAL A 482 -22.24 -17.71 -5.66
N ARG A 483 -23.17 -16.91 -6.21
CA ARG A 483 -24.51 -17.46 -6.57
C ARG A 483 -24.76 -17.73 -8.05
N ARG A 484 -23.92 -17.24 -8.97
CA ARG A 484 -24.21 -17.34 -10.42
C ARG A 484 -23.72 -18.63 -11.11
N GLY A 485 -23.21 -19.60 -10.34
CA GLY A 485 -22.54 -20.81 -10.85
C GLY A 485 -23.40 -22.07 -11.06
N THR A 486 -24.72 -22.07 -10.82
CA THR A 486 -25.55 -23.27 -11.07
C THR A 486 -26.82 -23.02 -11.90
N ALA A 487 -27.13 -21.79 -12.29
CA ALA A 487 -28.40 -21.45 -12.95
C ALA A 487 -28.36 -21.43 -14.50
N PHE A 488 -27.18 -21.39 -15.12
CA PHE A 488 -27.06 -21.67 -16.55
C PHE A 488 -26.68 -23.14 -16.72
N GLY A 489 -27.72 -23.96 -16.94
CA GLY A 489 -27.63 -25.40 -16.98
C GLY A 489 -26.45 -25.90 -17.81
N THR A 490 -25.62 -26.73 -17.17
CA THR A 490 -24.90 -27.80 -17.85
C THR A 490 -25.94 -28.71 -18.49
N GLY A 491 -26.34 -28.33 -19.70
CA GLY A 491 -27.15 -29.15 -20.57
C GLY A 491 -26.45 -30.47 -20.81
N ARG A 492 -27.10 -31.55 -20.35
CA ARG A 492 -27.10 -32.90 -20.91
C ARG A 492 -25.75 -33.43 -21.44
N GLY A 493 -25.17 -34.33 -20.64
CA GLY A 493 -24.52 -35.52 -21.19
C GLY A 493 -23.07 -35.70 -20.76
N SER A 494 -22.84 -36.03 -19.50
CA SER A 494 -21.75 -36.96 -19.19
C SER A 494 -22.16 -37.84 -18.02
N LEU A 495 -22.46 -39.07 -18.38
CA LEU A 495 -22.93 -40.16 -17.55
C LEU A 495 -21.65 -40.91 -17.12
N VAL A 496 -21.07 -40.55 -15.97
CA VAL A 496 -19.97 -41.32 -15.39
C VAL A 496 -20.19 -41.47 -13.89
N HIS A 497 -20.82 -42.59 -13.55
CA HIS A 497 -20.53 -43.44 -12.40
C HIS A 497 -20.10 -42.78 -11.08
N GLU A 498 -21.08 -42.48 -10.23
CA GLU A 498 -20.94 -42.70 -8.79
C GLU A 498 -21.50 -44.08 -8.46
N LEU A 499 -20.61 -45.00 -8.06
CA LEU A 499 -20.98 -46.24 -7.39
C LEU A 499 -20.59 -46.14 -5.92
N ASN A 500 -21.61 -46.26 -5.07
CA ASN A 500 -21.67 -47.02 -3.81
C ASN A 500 -20.37 -47.56 -3.21
N TYR A 501 -20.18 -47.24 -1.92
CA TYR A 501 -20.12 -48.21 -0.81
C TYR A 501 -20.87 -47.54 0.38
N ASP A 502 -22.12 -47.95 0.66
CA ASP A 502 -22.54 -48.99 1.64
C ASP A 502 -22.16 -48.59 3.08
N GLU A 503 -23.12 -48.14 3.89
CA GLU A 503 -24.06 -48.90 4.74
C GLU A 503 -23.62 -48.81 6.21
N ILE A 504 -24.49 -48.27 7.07
CA ILE A 504 -24.99 -48.92 8.30
C ILE A 504 -26.03 -47.98 8.93
N ASP A 505 -27.29 -48.43 8.81
CA ASP A 505 -28.38 -48.45 9.80
C ASP A 505 -28.53 -47.31 10.84
N ALA A 506 -29.71 -46.69 10.87
CA ALA A 506 -30.81 -47.15 11.74
C ALA A 506 -31.76 -46.00 12.10
N HIS A 507 -33.05 -46.17 11.77
CA HIS A 507 -34.24 -45.60 12.45
C HIS A 507 -34.35 -44.05 12.52
N ASP A 508 -35.48 -43.42 12.22
CA ASP A 508 -36.81 -43.74 12.71
C ASP A 508 -37.90 -43.06 11.87
N ASP A 509 -39.06 -43.72 11.84
CA ASP A 509 -40.27 -43.39 11.09
C ASP A 509 -40.92 -42.09 11.58
N VAL A 510 -41.21 -41.17 10.65
CA VAL A 510 -42.39 -40.27 10.76
C VAL A 510 -42.98 -40.07 9.37
N GLU A 511 -43.97 -40.91 9.06
CA GLU A 511 -45.03 -40.56 8.12
C GLU A 511 -45.81 -39.37 8.69
N ASP A 512 -46.02 -38.32 7.90
CA ASP A 512 -47.29 -37.62 7.93
C ASP A 512 -47.51 -36.83 6.64
N ASP A 513 -48.62 -37.18 6.01
CA ASP A 513 -49.22 -36.57 4.84
C ASP A 513 -49.42 -35.06 4.98
N LYS A 514 -49.31 -34.33 3.86
CA LYS A 514 -50.43 -33.53 3.36
C LYS A 514 -50.20 -32.93 1.98
N ASP A 515 -51.27 -33.08 1.22
CA ASP A 515 -51.58 -32.57 -0.10
C ASP A 515 -51.53 -31.03 -0.23
N ASP A 516 -51.75 -30.59 -1.46
CA ASP A 516 -52.20 -29.26 -1.91
C ASP A 516 -51.10 -28.23 -2.23
N ASP A 517 -50.74 -28.12 -3.52
CA ASP A 517 -51.38 -27.13 -4.40
C ASP A 517 -50.78 -27.14 -5.81
N GLU A 518 -51.59 -27.62 -6.74
CA GLU A 518 -51.43 -27.58 -8.18
C GLU A 518 -51.70 -26.14 -8.66
N LEU A 519 -50.67 -25.41 -9.08
CA LEU A 519 -50.84 -24.13 -9.77
C LEU A 519 -50.44 -24.26 -11.24
N THR A 520 -51.46 -24.07 -12.07
CA THR A 520 -51.48 -24.12 -13.53
C THR A 520 -50.68 -22.99 -14.16
N ASP A 521 -49.79 -23.36 -15.09
CA ASP A 521 -49.14 -22.47 -16.04
C ASP A 521 -50.16 -21.92 -17.06
N ASP A 522 -50.46 -20.62 -17.00
CA ASP A 522 -51.22 -19.91 -18.05
C ASP A 522 -50.27 -18.96 -18.84
N PRO A 523 -49.89 -19.30 -20.09
CA PRO A 523 -48.97 -18.50 -20.90
C PRO A 523 -49.61 -17.27 -21.57
N SER A 524 -50.86 -16.91 -21.25
CA SER A 524 -51.61 -15.87 -21.99
C SER A 524 -51.54 -14.45 -21.41
N LEU A 525 -50.82 -14.22 -20.31
CA LEU A 525 -50.76 -12.91 -19.63
C LEU A 525 -49.51 -12.05 -19.91
N GLN A 526 -48.63 -12.46 -20.84
CA GLN A 526 -47.36 -11.73 -21.12
C GLN A 526 -47.34 -10.86 -22.39
N ALA A 527 -48.48 -10.60 -23.02
CA ALA A 527 -48.51 -9.81 -24.25
C ALA A 527 -49.66 -8.78 -24.28
N SER A 528 -49.63 -7.79 -23.38
CA SER A 528 -50.35 -6.51 -23.53
C SER A 528 -50.00 -5.54 -22.39
N LEU A 529 -48.79 -4.96 -22.39
CA LEU A 529 -48.57 -3.67 -21.73
C LEU A 529 -47.33 -2.94 -22.28
N GLU A 530 -47.22 -2.93 -23.61
CA GLU A 530 -46.29 -2.05 -24.32
C GLU A 530 -47.13 -0.90 -24.89
N GLY A 531 -47.08 0.27 -24.27
CA GLY A 531 -47.79 1.45 -24.77
C GLY A 531 -47.99 2.56 -23.75
N THR A 532 -47.13 3.57 -23.86
CA THR A 532 -47.25 4.94 -23.32
C THR A 532 -47.00 5.13 -21.81
N SER A 533 -45.77 5.49 -21.46
CA SER A 533 -45.56 6.53 -20.45
C SER A 533 -44.21 7.22 -20.68
N GLU A 534 -44.27 8.53 -20.60
CA GLU A 534 -43.18 9.49 -20.75
C GLU A 534 -42.03 9.21 -19.76
N GLU A 535 -40.86 9.73 -20.12
CA GLU A 535 -39.61 9.76 -19.36
C GLU A 535 -39.83 9.90 -17.83
N SER A 536 -39.32 8.95 -17.04
CA SER A 536 -39.30 9.09 -15.58
C SER A 536 -38.04 8.48 -14.96
N ASP A 537 -36.94 9.23 -15.02
CA ASP A 537 -35.84 9.14 -14.04
C ASP A 537 -36.19 9.86 -12.71
N THR A 538 -37.39 10.43 -12.60
CA THR A 538 -37.97 11.04 -11.39
C THR A 538 -38.33 10.13 -10.19
N PRO A 539 -38.54 8.79 -10.30
CA PRO A 539 -38.99 7.98 -9.15
C PRO A 539 -37.98 7.89 -8.00
N ARG A 540 -36.68 8.06 -8.32
CA ARG A 540 -35.59 7.88 -7.35
C ARG A 540 -35.37 9.13 -6.50
N ILE A 541 -35.41 10.30 -7.15
CA ILE A 541 -35.28 11.61 -6.51
C ILE A 541 -36.48 11.87 -5.59
N ASP A 542 -37.69 11.49 -6.02
CA ASP A 542 -38.91 11.64 -5.21
C ASP A 542 -38.89 10.76 -3.95
N ARG A 543 -38.13 9.66 -3.95
CA ARG A 543 -38.00 8.80 -2.77
C ARG A 543 -37.06 9.40 -1.74
N GLU A 544 -35.88 9.85 -2.15
CA GLU A 544 -34.89 10.47 -1.26
C GLU A 544 -35.42 11.77 -0.65
N TYR A 545 -36.12 12.59 -1.43
CA TYR A 545 -36.78 13.80 -0.93
C TYR A 545 -37.85 13.50 0.13
N ARG A 546 -38.62 12.42 -0.06
CA ARG A 546 -39.61 11.95 0.94
C ARG A 546 -38.95 11.46 2.23
N GLU A 547 -37.82 10.76 2.14
CA GLU A 547 -37.06 10.27 3.30
C GLU A 547 -36.45 11.45 4.10
N ILE A 548 -35.95 12.49 3.42
CA ILE A 548 -35.44 13.71 4.07
C ILE A 548 -36.56 14.48 4.79
N ILE A 549 -37.73 14.66 4.15
CA ILE A 549 -38.88 15.32 4.80
C ILE A 549 -39.35 14.52 6.02
N ALA A 550 -39.37 13.18 5.92
CA ALA A 550 -39.74 12.32 7.04
C ALA A 550 -38.78 12.50 8.22
N SER A 551 -37.46 12.56 7.96
CA SER A 551 -36.44 12.79 8.99
C SER A 551 -36.53 14.19 9.61
N LEU A 552 -36.83 15.23 8.82
CA LEU A 552 -37.04 16.59 9.35
C LEU A 552 -38.25 16.65 10.29
N ARG A 553 -39.36 15.98 9.92
CA ARG A 553 -40.58 15.91 10.74
C ARG A 553 -40.40 15.13 12.04
N GLU A 554 -39.43 14.23 12.10
CA GLU A 554 -39.11 13.49 13.33
C GLU A 554 -38.38 14.36 14.36
N ASN A 555 -37.58 15.33 13.89
CA ASN A 555 -36.65 16.09 14.74
C ASN A 555 -37.04 17.55 14.99
N HIS A 556 -38.02 18.08 14.25
CA HIS A 556 -38.39 19.50 14.28
C HIS A 556 -39.89 19.70 14.42
N THR A 557 -40.31 20.85 14.95
CA THR A 557 -41.74 21.19 14.99
C THR A 557 -42.26 21.44 13.57
N PRO A 558 -43.58 21.28 13.30
CA PRO A 558 -44.14 21.55 11.98
C PRO A 558 -43.79 22.95 11.45
N GLU A 559 -43.78 23.95 12.31
CA GLU A 559 -43.43 25.33 11.97
C GLU A 559 -41.96 25.47 11.58
N GLU A 560 -41.05 24.76 12.27
CA GLU A 560 -39.63 24.70 11.94
C GLU A 560 -39.40 23.98 10.61
N VAL A 561 -40.09 22.87 10.38
CA VAL A 561 -40.01 22.12 9.11
C VAL A 561 -40.49 22.98 7.95
N ASP A 562 -41.62 23.68 8.09
CA ASP A 562 -42.13 24.58 7.07
C ASP A 562 -41.17 25.74 6.78
N ALA A 563 -40.53 26.30 7.83
CA ALA A 563 -39.52 27.34 7.67
C ALA A 563 -38.25 26.85 6.95
N ILE A 564 -37.82 25.61 7.23
CA ILE A 564 -36.70 24.96 6.55
C ILE A 564 -37.03 24.73 5.08
N LEU A 565 -38.19 24.13 4.78
CA LEU A 565 -38.62 23.86 3.40
C LEU A 565 -38.78 25.15 2.59
N ALA A 566 -39.38 26.20 3.17
CA ALA A 566 -39.49 27.50 2.52
C ALA A 566 -38.13 28.17 2.24
N THR A 567 -37.09 27.84 3.01
CA THR A 567 -35.73 28.31 2.75
C THR A 567 -35.09 27.54 1.61
N VAL A 568 -35.24 26.22 1.58
CA VAL A 568 -34.74 25.35 0.49
C VAL A 568 -35.38 25.71 -0.85
N GLU A 569 -36.70 25.96 -0.87
CA GLU A 569 -37.40 26.40 -2.09
C GLU A 569 -36.86 27.74 -2.62
N ARG A 570 -36.58 28.68 -1.72
CA ARG A 570 -36.01 29.98 -2.09
C ARG A 570 -34.60 29.85 -2.65
N GLU A 571 -33.75 29.02 -2.05
CA GLU A 571 -32.41 28.73 -2.57
C GLU A 571 -32.48 28.08 -3.96
N ARG A 572 -33.40 27.14 -4.14
CA ARG A 572 -33.61 26.47 -5.42
C ARG A 572 -34.03 27.47 -6.51
N GLU A 573 -34.96 28.37 -6.21
CA GLU A 573 -35.37 29.43 -7.13
C GLU A 573 -34.20 30.37 -7.48
N GLU A 574 -33.36 30.73 -6.49
CA GLU A 574 -32.19 31.59 -6.71
C GLU A 574 -31.12 30.89 -7.58
N VAL A 575 -30.88 29.59 -7.38
CA VAL A 575 -29.99 28.79 -8.24
C VAL A 575 -30.49 28.79 -9.69
N ILE A 576 -31.79 28.52 -9.90
CA ILE A 576 -32.39 28.53 -11.25
C ILE A 576 -32.26 29.92 -11.87
N GLN A 577 -32.54 30.97 -11.11
CA GLN A 577 -32.47 32.34 -11.60
C GLN A 577 -31.04 32.73 -12.02
N ILE A 578 -30.02 32.40 -11.21
CA ILE A 578 -28.60 32.67 -11.54
C ILE A 578 -28.17 31.85 -12.75
N MET A 579 -28.56 30.57 -12.83
CA MET A 579 -28.29 29.74 -14.00
C MET A 579 -28.90 30.30 -15.28
N GLU A 580 -30.13 30.81 -15.23
CA GLU A 580 -30.81 31.38 -16.40
C GLU A 580 -30.24 32.75 -16.83
N THR A 581 -29.78 33.57 -15.88
CA THR A 581 -29.31 34.93 -16.17
C THR A 581 -27.82 35.03 -16.45
N GLU A 582 -26.99 34.34 -15.69
CA GLU A 582 -25.53 34.46 -15.74
C GLU A 582 -24.88 33.29 -16.49
N GLY A 583 -25.54 32.12 -16.49
CA GLY A 583 -24.92 30.87 -16.94
C GLY A 583 -23.75 30.47 -16.04
N GLY A 584 -23.27 29.23 -16.16
CA GLY A 584 -22.17 28.74 -15.33
C GLY A 584 -22.30 27.26 -15.03
N ASP A 585 -21.31 26.72 -14.34
CA ASP A 585 -21.36 25.36 -13.82
C ASP A 585 -22.31 25.28 -12.61
N MET A 586 -23.06 24.19 -12.52
CA MET A 586 -24.11 24.02 -11.48
C MET A 586 -23.52 24.08 -10.08
N ASP A 587 -22.35 23.48 -9.87
CA ASP A 587 -21.72 23.40 -8.55
C ASP A 587 -21.23 24.77 -8.08
N ASP A 588 -20.69 25.60 -8.99
CA ASP A 588 -20.27 26.97 -8.70
C ASP A 588 -21.48 27.84 -8.29
N VAL A 589 -22.61 27.71 -9.00
CA VAL A 589 -23.84 28.46 -8.68
C VAL A 589 -24.39 28.03 -7.33
N ILE A 590 -24.40 26.73 -7.04
CA ILE A 590 -24.81 26.20 -5.73
C ILE A 590 -23.92 26.74 -4.61
N GLU A 591 -22.60 26.81 -4.82
CA GLU A 591 -21.68 27.36 -3.82
C GLU A 591 -21.95 28.85 -3.54
N ILE A 592 -22.21 29.65 -4.58
CA ILE A 592 -22.55 31.07 -4.44
C ILE A 592 -23.84 31.25 -3.63
N VAL A 593 -24.89 30.48 -3.92
CA VAL A 593 -26.16 30.57 -3.20
C VAL A 593 -25.99 30.14 -1.74
N ARG A 594 -25.29 29.03 -1.48
CA ARG A 594 -25.01 28.58 -0.10
C ARG A 594 -24.26 29.64 0.71
N ARG A 595 -23.26 30.29 0.10
CA ARG A 595 -22.49 31.36 0.75
C ARG A 595 -23.39 32.53 1.16
N LYS A 596 -24.25 32.99 0.25
CA LYS A 596 -25.24 34.04 0.55
C LYS A 596 -26.20 33.64 1.67
N THR A 597 -26.66 32.39 1.70
CA THR A 597 -27.53 31.91 2.79
C THR A 597 -26.83 31.94 4.13
N TYR A 598 -25.57 31.50 4.20
CA TYR A 598 -24.79 31.56 5.45
C TYR A 598 -24.57 33.00 5.93
N GLU A 599 -24.24 33.92 5.03
CA GLU A 599 -24.10 35.35 5.37
C GLU A 599 -25.42 35.92 5.92
N LYS A 600 -26.55 35.55 5.34
CA LYS A 600 -27.86 36.02 5.79
C LYS A 600 -28.26 35.41 7.13
N LYS A 601 -27.92 34.14 7.36
CA LYS A 601 -28.09 33.47 8.66
C LYS A 601 -27.29 34.18 9.75
N ASP A 602 -26.04 34.50 9.49
CA ASP A 602 -25.18 35.19 10.45
C ASP A 602 -25.73 36.59 10.78
N GLN A 603 -26.23 37.32 9.77
CA GLN A 603 -26.92 38.61 9.99
C GLN A 603 -28.15 38.48 10.88
N ILE A 604 -28.99 37.47 10.67
CA ILE A 604 -30.18 37.22 11.50
C ILE A 604 -29.78 36.87 12.94
N LEU A 605 -28.74 36.04 13.12
CA LEU A 605 -28.25 35.69 14.45
C LEU A 605 -27.68 36.91 15.20
N GLU A 606 -26.99 37.80 14.51
CA GLU A 606 -26.53 39.08 15.08
C GLU A 606 -27.70 39.99 15.48
N GLU A 607 -28.75 40.06 14.66
CA GLU A 607 -29.95 40.85 14.95
C GLU A 607 -30.68 40.31 16.18
N ILE A 608 -30.89 38.99 16.26
CA ILE A 608 -31.48 38.33 17.44
C ILE A 608 -30.64 38.60 18.68
N ALA A 609 -29.31 38.46 18.60
CA ALA A 609 -28.43 38.73 19.72
C ALA A 609 -28.55 40.18 20.20
N LYS A 610 -28.68 41.13 19.26
CA LYS A 610 -28.86 42.55 19.56
C LYS A 610 -30.21 42.84 20.22
N GLU A 611 -31.30 42.23 19.74
CA GLU A 611 -32.62 42.35 20.36
C GLU A 611 -32.65 41.76 21.77
N MET A 612 -32.03 40.59 21.98
CA MET A 612 -31.91 39.99 23.31
C MET A 612 -31.11 40.87 24.28
N MET A 613 -30.06 41.55 23.81
CA MET A 613 -29.33 42.51 24.65
C MET A 613 -30.17 43.74 24.98
N ALA A 614 -30.96 44.25 24.03
CA ALA A 614 -31.85 45.38 24.26
C ALA A 614 -32.98 45.05 25.25
N GLN A 615 -33.57 43.84 25.16
CA GLN A 615 -34.57 43.37 26.15
C GLN A 615 -33.97 43.25 27.55
N LYS A 616 -32.77 42.67 27.68
CA LYS A 616 -32.07 42.59 28.97
C LYS A 616 -31.77 43.97 29.58
N GLN A 617 -31.45 44.96 28.75
CA GLN A 617 -31.25 46.34 29.22
C GLN A 617 -32.58 46.98 29.65
N ALA A 618 -33.67 46.76 28.92
CA ALA A 618 -34.98 47.28 29.27
C ALA A 618 -35.56 46.65 30.55
N GLU A 619 -35.28 45.38 30.82
CA GLU A 619 -35.69 44.69 32.06
C GLU A 619 -34.84 45.10 33.27
N GLY A 620 -33.55 45.42 33.06
CA GLY A 620 -32.64 45.85 34.12
C GLY A 620 -32.93 47.25 34.70
N ASP A 621 -33.64 48.11 33.97
CA ASP A 621 -33.97 49.48 34.39
C ASP A 621 -35.27 49.58 35.24
N ILE A 622 -36.00 48.48 35.47
CA ILE A 622 -37.30 48.47 36.19
C ILE A 622 -37.13 48.24 37.71
N GLU A 623 -35.98 47.75 38.19
CA GLU A 623 -35.72 47.56 39.63
C GLU A 623 -34.74 48.58 40.22
N SER A 624 -35.16 49.86 40.27
CA SER A 624 -34.59 50.82 41.23
C SER A 624 -35.55 50.98 42.41
N PRO A 625 -35.27 50.39 43.59
CA PRO A 625 -36.13 50.53 44.76
C PRO A 625 -36.14 51.98 45.25
N LYS A 626 -37.30 52.63 45.13
CA LYS A 626 -37.64 53.83 45.89
C LYS A 626 -37.87 53.43 47.35
N ASP A 627 -36.80 53.23 48.11
CA ASP A 627 -36.88 53.23 49.58
C ASP A 627 -35.74 54.07 50.16
N SER A 628 -35.97 55.38 50.16
CA SER A 628 -35.35 56.27 51.13
C SER A 628 -36.27 57.46 51.38
N LYS A 629 -37.20 57.31 52.34
CA LYS A 629 -37.66 58.40 53.20
C LYS A 629 -38.59 57.93 54.31
N LEU A 630 -38.39 58.54 55.48
CA LEU A 630 -39.20 58.58 56.72
C LEU A 630 -38.68 57.61 57.80
N SER A 631 -37.91 58.07 58.79
CA SER A 631 -38.24 58.98 59.94
C SER A 631 -38.89 58.24 61.10
#